data_AF-A0A1H7QMC5-F1
#
_entry.id   AF-A0A1H7QMC5-F1
#
_cell.length_a   1.000
_cell.length_b   1.000
_cell.length_c   1.000
_cell.angle_alpha   90.00
_cell.angle_beta   90.00
_cell.angle_gamma   90.00
#
_symmetry.space_group_name_H-M   'P 1'
#
loop_
_entity.id
_entity.type
_entity.pdbx_description
1 polymer ?
#
loop_
_entity_poly.entity_id
_entity_poly.type
_entity_poly.pdbx_seq_one_letter_code
_entity_poly.pdbx_strand_id
1 'polypeptide(L)' 'MGLLTSRKALIGIVLMVVGTLGIIPGALPGSAQTMTYALVPAASALTLGTWLVGTSEGGRPV' A
#
# COMPACT_ATOMS: atom_id res chain seq x y z
N MET A 1 4.22 21.12 -5.64
CA MET A 1 4.27 20.81 -4.19
C MET A 1 4.91 19.43 -4.08
N GLY A 2 5.94 19.23 -3.26
CA GLY A 2 6.69 17.97 -3.28
C GLY A 2 5.89 16.80 -2.68
N LEU A 3 6.17 15.58 -3.16
CA LEU A 3 5.61 14.32 -2.64
C LEU A 3 5.72 14.19 -1.11
N LEU A 4 6.81 14.72 -0.53
CA LEU A 4 7.05 14.66 0.92
C LEU A 4 6.37 15.81 1.69
N THR A 5 5.79 16.77 0.99
CA THR A 5 5.08 17.92 1.56
C THR A 5 3.57 17.68 1.67
N SER A 6 3.03 16.75 0.86
CA SER A 6 1.61 16.37 0.89
C SER A 6 1.37 15.28 1.94
N ARG A 7 0.55 15.59 2.96
CA ARG A 7 0.12 14.60 3.97
C ARG A 7 -0.53 13.37 3.31
N LYS A 8 -1.29 13.58 2.23
CA LYS A 8 -1.95 12.52 1.47
C LYS A 8 -0.94 11.58 0.81
N ALA A 9 0.09 12.13 0.18
CA ALA A 9 1.19 11.36 -0.40
C ALA A 9 1.96 10.58 0.67
N LEU A 10 2.26 11.23 1.82
CA LEU A 10 3.00 10.60 2.90
C LEU A 10 2.25 9.40 3.49
N ILE A 11 0.94 9.52 3.72
CA ILE A 11 0.09 8.40 4.14
C ILE A 11 0.09 7.30 3.07
N GLY A 12 -0.02 7.68 1.79
CA GLY A 12 0.01 6.73 0.68
C GLY A 12 1.31 5.92 0.63
N ILE A 13 2.47 6.57 0.79
CA ILE A 13 3.78 5.91 0.83
C ILE A 13 3.86 4.92 2.01
N VAL A 14 3.41 5.31 3.20
CA VAL A 14 3.41 4.42 4.37
C VAL A 14 2.55 3.17 4.11
N LEU A 15 1.36 3.35 3.54
CA LEU A 15 0.47 2.24 3.17
C LEU A 15 1.09 1.33 2.11
N MET A 16 1.80 1.89 1.12
CA MET A 16 2.53 1.10 0.13
C MET A 16 3.60 0.23 0.77
N VAL A 17 4.40 0.79 1.69
CA VAL A 17 5.46 0.04 2.39
C VAL A 17 4.84 -1.06 3.25
N VAL A 18 3.85 -0.74 4.08
CA VAL A 18 3.19 -1.71 4.96
C VAL A 18 2.48 -2.80 4.16
N GLY A 19 1.74 -2.45 3.11
CA GLY A 19 1.05 -3.41 2.24
C GLY A 19 2.02 -4.34 1.52
N THR A 20 3.12 -3.80 0.99
CA THR A 20 4.16 -4.62 0.31
C THR A 20 4.82 -5.59 1.29
N LEU A 21 5.21 -5.12 2.48
CA LEU A 21 5.82 -5.97 3.50
C LEU A 21 4.83 -7.03 4.02
N GLY A 22 3.55 -6.67 4.14
CA GLY A 22 2.49 -7.57 4.60
C GLY A 22 2.17 -8.71 3.63
N ILE A 23 2.45 -8.55 2.32
CA ILE A 23 2.25 -9.61 1.32
C ILE A 23 3.26 -10.75 1.48
N ILE A 24 4.50 -10.43 1.85
CA ILE A 24 5.63 -11.38 1.89
C ILE A 24 5.29 -12.68 2.67
N PRO A 25 4.86 -12.64 3.95
CA PRO A 25 4.62 -13.86 4.71
C PRO A 25 3.49 -14.75 4.16
N GLY A 26 2.47 -14.15 3.52
CA GLY A 26 1.35 -14.89 2.93
C GLY A 26 1.63 -15.42 1.52
N ALA A 27 2.62 -14.87 0.82
CA ALA A 27 3.00 -15.27 -0.54
C ALA A 27 3.97 -16.46 -0.57
N LEU A 28 4.51 -16.87 0.58
CA LEU A 28 5.47 -17.96 0.67
C LEU A 28 4.79 -19.35 0.67
N PRO A 29 5.41 -20.37 0.05
CA PRO A 29 4.95 -21.75 0.15
C PRO A 29 4.93 -22.22 1.61
N GLY A 30 3.88 -22.92 2.03
CA GLY A 30 3.72 -23.38 3.41
C GLY A 30 3.26 -22.29 4.40
N SER A 31 2.87 -21.12 3.90
CA SER A 31 2.17 -20.08 4.67
C SER A 31 1.00 -20.67 5.47
N ALA A 32 0.92 -20.32 6.76
CA ALA A 32 -0.24 -20.64 7.57
C ALA A 32 -1.49 -19.98 6.98
N GLN A 33 -2.63 -20.66 7.04
CA GLN A 33 -3.88 -20.18 6.43
C GLN A 33 -4.28 -18.78 6.90
N THR A 34 -3.94 -18.41 8.15
CA THR A 34 -4.13 -17.06 8.70
C THR A 34 -3.32 -15.98 7.95
N MET A 35 -2.10 -16.30 7.52
CA MET A 35 -1.26 -15.39 6.74
C MET A 35 -1.78 -15.22 5.31
N THR A 36 -2.39 -16.27 4.75
CA THR A 36 -3.09 -16.18 3.46
C THR A 36 -4.29 -15.23 3.54
N TYR A 37 -5.08 -15.26 4.62
CA TYR A 37 -6.16 -14.29 4.81
C TYR A 37 -5.65 -12.86 5.01
N ALA A 38 -4.49 -12.70 5.65
CA ALA A 38 -3.85 -11.40 5.81
C ALA A 38 -3.40 -10.75 4.49
N LEU A 39 -3.33 -11.51 3.38
CA LEU A 39 -3.08 -10.95 2.04
C LEU A 39 -4.16 -9.98 1.61
N VAL A 40 -5.42 -10.18 2.02
CA VAL A 40 -6.54 -9.30 1.65
C VAL A 40 -6.34 -7.87 2.18
N PRO A 41 -6.14 -7.66 3.50
CA PRO A 41 -5.86 -6.32 4.01
C PRO A 41 -4.50 -5.79 3.55
N ALA A 42 -3.48 -6.62 3.36
CA ALA A 42 -2.18 -6.18 2.85
C ALA A 42 -2.26 -5.64 1.41
N ALA A 43 -2.96 -6.35 0.52
CA ALA A 43 -3.24 -5.90 -0.84
C ALA A 43 -4.10 -4.63 -0.84
N SER A 44 -5.12 -4.58 0.01
CA SER A 44 -5.97 -3.39 0.16
C SER A 44 -5.16 -2.17 0.60
N ALA A 45 -4.26 -2.33 1.57
CA ALA A 45 -3.36 -1.27 2.02
C ALA A 45 -2.45 -0.80 0.88
N LEU A 46 -1.85 -1.72 0.12
CA LEU A 46 -1.02 -1.39 -1.03
C LEU A 46 -1.80 -0.61 -2.11
N THR A 47 -3.00 -1.06 -2.47
CA THR A 47 -3.87 -0.40 -3.45
C THR A 47 -4.32 0.98 -3.01
N LEU A 48 -4.70 1.13 -1.74
CA LEU A 48 -5.06 2.45 -1.20
C LEU A 48 -3.84 3.37 -1.16
N GLY A 49 -2.67 2.83 -0.82
CA GLY A 49 -1.41 3.55 -0.83
C GLY A 49 -1.09 4.12 -2.21
N THR A 50 -1.14 3.29 -3.26
CA THR A 50 -0.89 3.73 -4.64
C THR A 50 -1.90 4.78 -5.10
N TRP A 51 -3.18 4.59 -4.80
CA TRP A 51 -4.22 5.56 -5.14
C TRP A 51 -4.02 6.91 -4.45
N LEU A 52 -3.67 6.92 -3.16
CA LEU A 52 -3.43 8.16 -2.42
C LEU A 52 -2.22 8.93 -2.96
N VAL A 53 -1.14 8.23 -3.34
CA VAL A 53 0.02 8.85 -3.98
C VAL A 53 -0.33 9.38 -5.37
N GLY A 54 -0.97 8.57 -6.23
CA GLY A 54 -1.33 8.96 -7.59
C GLY A 54 -2.35 10.10 -7.69
N THR A 55 -3.11 10.35 -6.61
CA THR A 55 -4.08 11.46 -6.51
C THR A 55 -3.64 12.55 -5.52
N SER A 56 -2.36 12.58 -5.13
CA SER A 56 -1.84 13.53 -4.14
C SER A 56 -1.54 14.92 -4.70
N GLU A 57 -1.43 15.05 -6.02
CA GLU A 57 -1.17 16.30 -6.72
C GLU A 57 -2.40 16.76 -7.54
N GLY A 58 -2.50 18.08 -7.77
CA GLY A 58 -3.52 18.65 -8.64
C GLY A 58 -3.13 18.41 -10.10
N GLY A 59 -3.81 17.49 -10.77
CA GLY A 59 -3.52 17.10 -12.14
C GLY A 59 -4.26 15.82 -12.53
N ARG A 60 -3.99 15.28 -13.72
CA ARG A 60 -4.55 13.98 -14.11
C ARG A 60 -3.92 12.90 -13.21
N PRO A 61 -4.72 12.07 -12.51
CA PRO A 61 -4.19 10.95 -11.74
C PRO A 61 -3.39 10.02 -12.66
N VAL A 62 -2.23 9.55 -12.20
CA VAL A 62 -1.40 8.53 -12.87
C VAL A 62 -1.29 7.28 -12.03
#